data_AF-A0A317E7D1-F1
#
_entry.id   AF-A0A317E7D1-F1
#
_cell.length_a   1.000
_cell.length_b   1.000
_cell.length_c   1.000
_cell.angle_alpha   90.00
_cell.angle_beta   90.00
_cell.angle_gamma   90.00
#
_symmetry.space_group_name_H-M   'P 1'
#
loop_
_entity.id
_entity.type
_entity.pdbx_description
1 polymer ?
#
loop_
_entity_poly.entity_id
_entity_poly.type
_entity_poly.pdbx_seq_one_letter_code
_entity_poly.pdbx_strand_id
1 'polypeptide(L)' 'MSGQDYRIPTYPIVTFLVARGMVLAAVLGLVPLAASVLLALAGWPPLVVAGGAVASLVLGGLLASYVEVLRIIADTLMPK' A
#
# COMPACT_ATOMS: atom_id res chain seq x y z
N MET A 1 -32.73 -8.82 32.28
CA MET A 1 -31.32 -8.98 31.84
C MET A 1 -31.33 -9.01 30.32
N SER A 2 -31.11 -7.87 29.67
CA SER A 2 -31.04 -7.78 28.21
C SER A 2 -29.73 -8.41 27.74
N GLY A 3 -29.80 -9.60 27.13
CA GLY A 3 -28.68 -10.21 26.44
C GLY A 3 -28.25 -9.28 25.32
N GLN A 4 -27.09 -8.63 25.48
CA GLN A 4 -26.48 -7.92 24.37
C GLN A 4 -26.03 -8.96 23.35
N ASP A 5 -26.58 -8.88 22.15
CA ASP A 5 -26.09 -9.60 20.98
C ASP A 5 -24.62 -9.25 20.78
N TYR A 6 -23.72 -10.14 21.23
CA TYR A 6 -22.29 -10.03 21.01
C TYR A 6 -22.03 -10.28 19.51
N ARG A 7 -22.16 -9.21 18.70
CA ARG A 7 -21.73 -9.26 17.30
C ARG A 7 -20.21 -9.17 17.28
N ILE A 8 -19.57 -10.22 16.77
CA ILE A 8 -18.14 -10.23 16.51
C ILE A 8 -17.81 -9.04 15.58
N PRO A 9 -16.96 -8.09 16.00
CA PRO A 9 -16.59 -6.96 15.17
C PRO A 9 -15.95 -7.47 13.87
N THR A 10 -16.62 -7.23 12.74
CA THR A 10 -16.12 -7.64 11.43
C THR A 10 -15.35 -6.47 10.82
N TYR A 11 -14.09 -6.67 10.45
CA TYR A 11 -13.23 -5.65 9.85
C TYR A 11 -12.94 -5.97 8.38
N PRO A 12 -13.92 -5.77 7.47
CA PRO A 12 -13.82 -6.19 6.07
C PRO A 12 -12.69 -5.46 5.30
N ILE A 13 -12.41 -4.21 5.67
CA ILE A 13 -11.32 -3.43 5.06
C ILE A 13 -9.96 -3.98 5.48
N VAL A 14 -9.80 -4.36 6.75
CA VAL A 14 -8.55 -4.90 7.29
C VAL A 14 -8.26 -6.25 6.64
N THR A 15 -9.24 -7.15 6.55
CA THR A 15 -9.06 -8.45 5.87
C THR A 15 -8.72 -8.29 4.39
N PHE A 16 -9.33 -7.32 3.70
CA PHE A 16 -8.97 -6.99 2.31
C PHE A 16 -7.53 -6.48 2.19
N LEU A 17 -7.12 -5.53 3.04
CA LEU A 17 -5.78 -4.96 3.04
C LEU A 17 -4.70 -5.98 3.41
N VAL A 18 -4.98 -6.87 4.36
CA VAL A 18 -4.08 -7.97 4.72
C VAL A 18 -3.90 -8.94 3.55
N ALA A 19 -4.99 -9.25 2.83
CA ALA A 19 -4.96 -10.19 1.71
C ALA A 19 -4.29 -9.61 0.45
N ARG A 20 -4.54 -8.34 0.12
CA ARG A 20 -4.14 -7.73 -1.17
C ARG A 20 -3.25 -6.49 -1.06
N GLY A 21 -2.94 -6.02 0.14
CA GLY A 21 -2.20 -4.79 0.36
C GLY A 21 -0.84 -4.75 -0.35
N MET A 22 -0.12 -5.87 -0.38
CA MET A 22 1.18 -5.94 -1.07
C MET A 22 1.04 -5.76 -2.58
N VAL A 23 -0.01 -6.31 -3.18
CA VAL A 23 -0.29 -6.14 -4.61
C VAL A 23 -0.65 -4.68 -4.89
N LEU A 24 -1.48 -4.07 -4.05
CA LEU A 24 -1.81 -2.65 -4.17
C LEU A 24 -0.59 -1.75 -4.01
N ALA A 25 0.28 -2.02 -3.02
CA ALA A 25 1.52 -1.29 -2.81
C ALA A 25 2.43 -1.35 -4.04
N ALA A 26 2.57 -2.52 -4.66
CA ALA A 26 3.35 -2.70 -5.87
C ALA A 26 2.74 -1.91 -7.05
N VAL A 27 1.44 -2.04 -7.30
CA VAL A 27 0.75 -1.34 -8.39
C VAL A 27 0.84 0.18 -8.22
N LEU A 28 0.60 0.68 -7.01
CA LEU A 28 0.67 2.12 -6.71
C LEU A 28 2.11 2.64 -6.76
N GLY A 29 3.10 1.82 -6.35
CA GLY A 29 4.51 2.15 -6.48
C GLY A 29 4.97 2.31 -7.93
N LEU A 30 4.35 1.58 -8.87
CA LEU A 30 4.67 1.69 -10.30
C LEU A 30 4.13 2.96 -10.96
N VAL A 31 3.14 3.64 -10.38
CA VAL A 31 2.55 4.86 -10.95
C VAL A 31 3.59 5.96 -11.19
N PRO A 32 4.37 6.40 -10.18
CA PRO A 32 5.45 7.37 -10.40
C PRO A 32 6.54 6.87 -11.34
N LEU A 33 6.80 5.55 -11.40
CA LEU A 33 7.75 4.98 -12.35
C LEU A 33 7.26 5.17 -13.80
N ALA A 34 5.99 4.83 -14.06
CA ALA A 34 5.36 4.99 -15.36
C ALA A 34 5.30 6.47 -15.77
N ALA A 35 5.00 7.37 -14.81
CA ALA A 35 5.06 8.81 -15.04
C ALA A 35 6.49 9.26 -15.43
N SER A 36 7.53 8.77 -14.74
CA SER A 36 8.92 9.05 -15.09
C SER A 36 9.28 8.59 -16.51
N VAL A 37 8.82 7.40 -16.93
CA VAL A 37 9.04 6.91 -18.30
C VAL A 37 8.36 7.82 -19.33
N LEU A 38 7.12 8.26 -19.07
CA LEU A 38 6.42 9.20 -19.95
C LEU A 38 7.13 10.55 -20.03
N LEU A 39 7.64 11.07 -18.90
CA LEU A 39 8.41 12.31 -18.89
C LEU A 39 9.74 12.18 -19.66
N ALA A 40 10.40 11.03 -19.56
CA ALA A 40 11.60 10.73 -20.34
C ALA A 40 11.32 10.74 -21.85
N LEU A 41 10.21 10.11 -22.28
CA LEU A 41 9.78 10.12 -23.69
C LEU A 41 9.38 11.51 -24.19
N ALA A 42 8.88 12.36 -23.30
CA ALA A 42 8.56 13.76 -23.59
C ALA A 42 9.80 14.69 -23.61
N GLY A 43 11.01 14.15 -23.40
CA GLY A 43 12.26 14.93 -23.47
C GLY A 43 12.55 15.78 -22.24
N TRP A 44 11.95 15.44 -21.09
CA TRP A 44 12.21 16.17 -19.85
C TRP A 44 13.65 15.96 -19.35
N PRO A 45 14.17 16.88 -18.51
CA PRO A 45 15.52 16.78 -18.00
C PRO A 45 15.76 15.44 -17.25
N PRO A 46 16.95 14.83 -17.40
CA PRO A 46 17.27 13.55 -16.74
C PRO A 46 17.09 13.59 -15.21
N LEU A 47 17.32 14.75 -14.60
CA LEU A 47 17.15 14.96 -13.17
C LEU A 47 15.68 14.74 -12.73
N VAL A 48 14.72 15.19 -13.55
CA VAL A 48 13.28 15.01 -13.27
C VAL A 48 12.90 13.53 -13.38
N VAL A 49 13.40 12.86 -14.41
CA VAL A 49 13.17 11.41 -14.63
C VAL A 49 13.75 10.58 -13.47
N ALA A 50 14.98 10.88 -13.06
CA ALA A 50 15.62 10.25 -11.91
C ALA A 50 14.84 10.51 -10.62
N GLY A 51 14.34 11.73 -10.43
CA GLY A 51 13.48 12.09 -9.29
C GLY A 51 12.24 11.20 -9.19
N GLY A 52 11.52 10.96 -10.29
CA GLY A 52 10.34 10.08 -10.25
C GLY A 52 10.68 8.60 -10.07
N ALA A 53 11.84 8.13 -10.54
CA ALA A 53 12.31 6.77 -10.25
C ALA A 53 12.62 6.59 -8.76
N VAL A 54 13.30 7.55 -8.14
CA VAL A 54 13.53 7.57 -6.68
C VAL A 54 12.21 7.65 -5.92
N ALA A 55 11.31 8.54 -6.33
CA ALA A 55 9.99 8.67 -5.71
C ALA A 55 9.18 7.36 -5.79
N SER A 56 9.29 6.61 -6.89
CA SER A 56 8.67 5.29 -7.02
C SER A 56 9.19 4.28 -6.01
N LEU A 57 10.52 4.18 -5.85
CA LEU A 57 11.12 3.29 -4.87
C LEU A 57 10.73 3.68 -3.44
N VAL A 58 10.77 4.97 -3.12
CA VAL A 58 10.42 5.48 -1.79
C VAL A 58 8.93 5.21 -1.50
N LEU A 59 8.03 5.59 -2.40
CA LEU A 59 6.59 5.36 -2.22
C LEU A 59 6.26 3.87 -2.12
N GLY A 60 6.82 3.05 -3.02
CA GLY A 60 6.63 1.61 -2.99
C GLY A 60 7.11 0.98 -1.69
N GLY A 61 8.29 1.38 -1.20
CA GLY A 61 8.82 0.94 0.09
C GLY A 61 7.94 1.37 1.28
N LEU A 62 7.47 2.63 1.28
CA LEU A 62 6.58 3.13 2.33
C LEU A 62 5.23 2.40 2.34
N LEU A 63 4.64 2.15 1.17
CA LEU A 63 3.37 1.42 1.07
C LEU A 63 3.53 -0.05 1.48
N ALA A 64 4.62 -0.70 1.08
CA ALA A 64 4.93 -2.06 1.50
C ALA A 64 5.10 -2.14 3.03
N SER A 65 5.88 -1.22 3.60
CA SER A 65 6.07 -1.13 5.05
C SER A 65 4.75 -0.89 5.79
N TYR A 66 3.89 0.00 5.27
CA TYR A 66 2.59 0.26 5.86
C TYR A 66 1.67 -0.97 5.86
N VAL A 67 1.65 -1.73 4.76
CA VAL A 67 0.88 -2.97 4.66
C VAL A 67 1.40 -4.03 5.63
N GLU A 68 2.71 -4.12 5.81
CA GLU A 68 3.34 -5.05 6.74
C GLU A 68 2.99 -4.71 8.20
N VAL A 69 3.06 -3.43 8.57
CA VAL A 69 2.60 -2.95 9.89
C VAL A 69 1.11 -3.26 10.09
N LEU A 70 0.27 -3.02 9.08
CA LEU A 70 -1.15 -3.37 9.14
C LEU A 70 -1.39 -4.86 9.34
N ARG A 71 -0.58 -5.73 8.71
CA ARG A 71 -0.65 -7.18 8.93
C ARG A 71 -0.31 -7.55 10.36
N ILE A 72 0.76 -6.98 10.93
CA ILE A 72 1.13 -7.20 12.32
C ILE A 72 0.00 -6.77 13.27
N ILE A 73 -0.62 -5.61 13.02
CA ILE A 73 -1.76 -5.13 13.81
C ILE A 73 -2.97 -6.07 13.65
N ALA A 74 -3.27 -6.50 12.43
CA ALA A 74 -4.37 -7.43 12.20
C ALA A 74 -4.15 -8.78 12.90
N ASP A 75 -2.93 -9.32 12.87
CA ASP A 75 -2.59 -10.58 13.52
C ASP A 75 -2.66 -10.49 15.06
N THR A 76 -2.37 -9.31 15.62
CA THR A 76 -2.50 -9.06 17.07
C THR A 76 -3.94 -8.80 17.52
N LEU A 77 -4.77 -8.18 16.69
CA LEU A 77 -6.17 -7.88 17.00
C LEU A 77 -7.14 -9.04 16.69
N MET A 78 -6.81 -9.88 15.71
CA MET A 78 -7.60 -11.05 15.31
C MET A 78 -6.71 -12.30 15.38
N PRO A 79 -6.31 -12.72 16.60
CA PRO A 79 -5.55 -13.96 16.76
C PRO A 79 -6.39 -15.13 16.24
N LYS A 80 -5.80 -15.95 15.37
CA LYS A 80 -6.41 -17.19 14.88
C LYS A 80 -6.59 -18.21 16.00
#